data_AF-A0A9E1RUP0-F1
#
_entry.id   AF-A0A9E1RUP0-F1
#
_cell.length_a   1.000
_cell.length_b   1.000
_cell.length_c   1.000
_cell.angle_alpha   90.00
_cell.angle_beta   90.00
_cell.angle_gamma   90.00
#
_symmetry.space_group_name_H-M   'P 1'
#
loop_
_entity.id
_entity.type
_entity.pdbx_description
1 polymer ?
#
loop_
_entity_poly.entity_id
_entity_poly.type
_entity_poly.pdbx_seq_one_letter_code
_entity_poly.pdbx_strand_id
1 'polypeptide(L)'
;KAYDILSDPALGGQELVYVEAAKGTVVWHHGMTVHAALPNTTATTRRAFTVVFIADGYPRAKSWKNFPLDRAGVDVGRTMQGEGLPLAWPRASGDIPEPPVVIGEQTGPQVKLDD
;
A
#
# COMPACT_ATOMS: atom_id res chain seq x y z
N LYS A 1 -17.94 -10.96 -13.24
CA LYS A 1 -16.74 -11.82 -13.36
C LYS A 1 -15.52 -10.93 -13.16
N ALA A 2 -14.51 -11.36 -12.39
CA ALA A 2 -13.28 -10.59 -12.25
C ALA A 2 -12.56 -10.45 -13.60
N TYR A 3 -11.86 -9.34 -13.80
CA TYR A 3 -11.02 -9.15 -14.97
C TYR A 3 -9.83 -10.12 -14.91
N ASP A 4 -9.56 -10.85 -15.99
CA ASP A 4 -8.43 -11.76 -16.07
C ASP A 4 -7.18 -10.99 -16.50
N ILE A 5 -6.52 -10.37 -15.52
CA ILE A 5 -5.34 -9.54 -15.74
C ILE A 5 -4.17 -10.30 -16.37
N LEU A 6 -4.06 -11.62 -16.15
CA LEU A 6 -2.94 -12.41 -16.69
C LEU A 6 -3.08 -12.66 -18.20
N SER A 7 -4.31 -12.59 -18.72
CA SER A 7 -4.59 -12.63 -20.15
C SER A 7 -4.53 -11.26 -20.84
N ASP A 8 -4.17 -10.19 -20.12
CA ASP A 8 -4.09 -8.84 -20.70
C ASP A 8 -2.96 -8.78 -21.75
N PRO A 9 -3.25 -8.40 -23.01
CA PRO A 9 -2.23 -8.26 -24.06
C PRO A 9 -1.08 -7.31 -23.68
N ALA A 10 -1.31 -6.34 -22.80
CA ALA A 10 -0.27 -5.42 -22.29
C ALA A 10 0.82 -6.15 -21.49
N LEU A 11 0.54 -7.35 -20.96
CA LEU A 11 1.56 -8.20 -20.32
C LEU A 11 2.45 -8.93 -21.31
N GLY A 12 2.12 -8.96 -22.61
CA GLY A 12 2.97 -9.59 -23.62
C GLY A 12 3.24 -11.08 -23.37
N GLY A 13 2.31 -11.79 -22.73
CA GLY A 13 2.45 -13.21 -22.40
C GLY A 13 3.48 -13.51 -21.30
N GLN A 14 3.82 -12.52 -20.46
CA GLN A 14 4.70 -12.74 -19.31
C GLN A 14 4.02 -13.63 -18.26
N GLU A 15 4.79 -14.58 -17.74
CA GLU A 15 4.35 -15.50 -16.68
C GLU A 15 4.65 -14.92 -15.29
N LEU A 16 3.88 -15.37 -14.29
CA LEU A 16 4.17 -15.03 -12.90
C LEU A 16 5.48 -15.67 -12.44
N VAL A 17 6.35 -14.85 -11.85
CA VAL A 17 7.54 -15.32 -11.14
C VAL A 17 7.26 -15.23 -9.64
N TYR A 18 7.23 -16.39 -8.98
CA TYR A 18 7.01 -16.44 -7.54
C TYR A 18 8.34 -16.31 -6.79
N VAL A 19 8.35 -15.43 -5.79
CA VAL A 19 9.51 -15.17 -4.94
C VAL A 19 9.19 -15.62 -3.52
N GLU A 20 9.98 -16.55 -3.00
CA GLU A 20 9.90 -16.90 -1.59
C GLU A 20 10.61 -15.83 -0.74
N ALA A 21 9.91 -15.34 0.29
CA ALA A 21 10.41 -14.30 1.18
C ALA A 21 10.55 -14.85 2.60
N ALA A 22 11.79 -15.07 3.04
CA ALA A 22 12.07 -15.43 4.42
C ALA A 22 11.65 -14.28 5.37
N LYS A 23 11.38 -14.59 6.63
CA LYS A 23 11.05 -13.59 7.66
C LYS A 23 12.13 -12.50 7.71
N GLY A 24 11.72 -11.24 7.63
CA GLY A 24 12.61 -10.07 7.62
C GLY A 24 13.04 -9.62 6.22
N THR A 25 12.70 -10.37 5.17
CA THR A 25 12.93 -9.95 3.77
C THR A 25 11.98 -8.81 3.40
N VAL A 26 12.49 -7.86 2.62
CA VAL A 26 11.70 -6.79 2.00
C VAL A 26 11.65 -7.02 0.50
N VAL A 27 10.43 -7.04 -0.06
CA VAL A 27 10.20 -7.13 -1.50
C VAL A 27 9.66 -5.80 -1.99
N TRP A 28 10.29 -5.25 -3.03
CA TRP A 28 9.89 -4.00 -3.67
C TRP A 28 9.19 -4.29 -4.99
N HIS A 29 8.10 -3.60 -5.29
CA HIS A 29 7.49 -3.58 -6.62
C HIS A 29 7.09 -2.16 -7.02
N HIS A 30 6.98 -1.91 -8.32
CA HIS A 30 6.46 -0.65 -8.82
C HIS A 30 4.92 -0.64 -8.72
N GLY A 31 4.31 0.55 -8.63
CA GLY A 31 2.85 0.69 -8.53
C GLY A 31 2.05 0.15 -9.72
N MET A 32 2.73 -0.18 -10.83
CA MET A 32 2.16 -0.79 -12.04
C MET A 32 2.58 -2.25 -12.25
N THR A 33 3.34 -2.85 -11.33
CA THR A 33 3.72 -4.26 -11.43
C THR A 33 2.49 -5.13 -11.18
N VAL A 34 2.07 -5.92 -12.17
CA VAL A 34 1.08 -6.98 -11.94
C VAL A 34 1.72 -8.04 -11.04
N HIS A 35 1.07 -8.35 -9.93
CA HIS A 35 1.54 -9.31 -8.95
C HIS A 35 0.38 -10.08 -8.33
N ALA A 36 0.70 -11.28 -7.84
CA ALA A 36 -0.25 -12.17 -7.20
C ALA A 36 0.37 -12.81 -5.97
N ALA A 37 -0.48 -13.27 -5.05
CA ALA A 37 -0.08 -14.05 -3.90
C ALA A 37 -0.77 -15.41 -3.93
N LEU A 38 0.00 -16.47 -3.69
CA LEU A 38 -0.56 -17.83 -3.56
C LEU A 38 -1.44 -17.95 -2.30
N PRO A 39 -2.46 -18.83 -2.32
CA PRO A 39 -3.26 -19.14 -1.15
C PRO A 39 -2.39 -19.68 -0.02
N ASN A 40 -2.77 -19.38 1.22
CA ASN A 40 -2.13 -20.00 2.38
C ASN A 40 -2.79 -21.34 2.66
N THR A 41 -2.11 -22.44 2.34
CA THR A 41 -2.57 -23.82 2.56
C THR A 41 -2.06 -24.42 3.87
N THR A 42 -1.48 -23.60 4.76
CA THR A 42 -0.89 -24.05 6.04
C THR A 42 -1.77 -23.64 7.22
N ALA A 43 -1.53 -24.24 8.39
CA ALA A 43 -2.19 -23.87 9.64
C ALA A 43 -1.59 -22.61 10.30
N THR A 44 -0.60 -21.95 9.69
CA THR A 44 0.10 -20.80 10.26
C THR A 44 -0.24 -19.53 9.49
N THR A 45 -0.57 -18.46 10.20
CA THR A 45 -0.85 -17.15 9.59
C THR A 45 0.39 -16.57 8.90
N ARG A 46 0.30 -16.32 7.59
CA ARG A 46 1.29 -15.55 6.82
C ARG A 46 1.13 -14.06 7.07
N ARG A 47 1.97 -13.47 7.94
CA ARG A 47 1.96 -12.03 8.25
C ARG A 47 2.91 -11.28 7.30
N ALA A 48 2.44 -10.16 6.77
CA ALA A 48 3.24 -9.22 5.99
C ALA A 48 2.89 -7.79 6.40
N PHE A 49 3.85 -6.89 6.30
CA PHE A 49 3.64 -5.45 6.46
C PHE A 49 3.89 -4.78 5.11
N THR A 50 2.97 -3.92 4.68
CA THR A 50 3.05 -3.25 3.38
C THR A 50 3.20 -1.75 3.59
N VAL A 51 4.09 -1.13 2.81
CA VAL A 51 4.31 0.31 2.79
C VAL A 51 4.27 0.76 1.34
N VAL A 52 3.49 1.80 1.07
CA VAL A 52 3.42 2.43 -0.26
C VAL A 52 4.12 3.77 -0.18
N PHE A 53 5.15 3.95 -1.00
CA PHE A 53 5.81 5.25 -1.19
C PHE A 53 5.23 5.92 -2.43
N ILE A 54 4.91 7.21 -2.29
CA ILE A 54 4.46 8.06 -3.38
C ILE A 54 5.44 9.22 -3.52
N ALA A 55 5.64 9.71 -4.74
CA ALA A 55 6.49 10.86 -4.98
C ALA A 55 5.92 12.10 -4.28
N ASP A 56 6.79 12.89 -3.66
CA ASP A 56 6.43 14.17 -3.06
C ASP A 56 5.87 15.13 -4.13
N GLY A 57 4.94 15.99 -3.73
CA GLY A 57 4.30 16.97 -4.59
C GLY A 57 3.25 16.41 -5.56
N TYR A 58 3.01 15.10 -5.59
CA TYR A 58 2.05 14.53 -6.54
C TYR A 58 0.59 14.83 -6.11
N PRO A 59 -0.29 15.24 -7.05
CA PRO A 59 -1.68 15.52 -6.74
C PRO A 59 -2.54 14.24 -6.71
N ARG A 60 -3.63 14.25 -5.92
CA ARG A 60 -4.65 13.19 -5.97
C ARG A 60 -5.31 13.18 -7.35
N ALA A 61 -5.07 12.15 -8.14
CA ALA A 61 -5.51 12.09 -9.53
C ALA A 61 -6.98 11.68 -9.71
N LYS A 62 -7.53 10.89 -8.78
CA LYS A 62 -8.88 10.29 -8.89
C LYS A 62 -9.65 10.37 -7.57
N SER A 63 -10.97 10.43 -7.67
CA SER A 63 -11.90 10.43 -6.53
C SER A 63 -12.18 9.04 -5.95
N TRP A 64 -11.36 8.05 -6.28
CA TRP A 64 -11.50 6.70 -5.74
C TRP A 64 -11.25 6.72 -4.23
N LYS A 65 -11.97 5.85 -3.51
CA LYS A 65 -11.76 5.66 -2.07
C LYS A 65 -10.32 5.28 -1.81
N ASN A 66 -9.66 6.02 -0.93
CA ASN A 66 -8.27 5.81 -0.53
C ASN A 66 -8.14 6.28 0.91
N PHE A 67 -8.10 5.33 1.84
CA PHE A 67 -8.18 5.62 3.28
C PHE A 67 -7.16 6.66 3.76
N PRO A 68 -5.84 6.57 3.46
CA PRO A 68 -4.89 7.61 3.81
C PRO A 68 -5.26 9.01 3.31
N LEU A 69 -5.70 9.13 2.05
CA LEU A 69 -6.06 10.43 1.46
C LEU A 69 -7.39 10.96 2.00
N ASP A 70 -8.36 10.08 2.22
CA ASP A 70 -9.69 10.42 2.73
C ASP A 70 -9.61 10.85 4.20
N ARG A 71 -8.79 10.18 5.02
CA ARG A 71 -8.50 10.58 6.41
C ARG A 71 -7.81 11.95 6.47
N ALA A 72 -6.95 12.25 5.52
CA ALA A 72 -6.26 13.54 5.43
C ALA A 72 -7.11 14.65 4.77
N GLY A 73 -8.33 14.35 4.29
CA GLY A 73 -9.21 15.33 3.64
C GLY A 73 -8.64 15.87 2.31
N VAL A 74 -7.85 15.07 1.58
CA VAL A 74 -7.20 15.52 0.34
C VAL A 74 -8.16 15.42 -0.84
N ASP A 75 -8.59 16.56 -1.38
CA ASP A 75 -9.41 16.62 -2.58
C ASP A 75 -8.65 16.24 -3.87
N VAL A 76 -9.39 15.87 -4.91
CA VAL A 76 -8.83 15.64 -6.26
C VAL A 76 -8.14 16.92 -6.76
N GLY A 77 -6.93 16.76 -7.33
CA GLY A 77 -6.09 17.85 -7.80
C GLY A 77 -5.25 18.52 -6.70
N ARG A 78 -5.50 18.24 -5.41
CA ARG A 78 -4.67 18.72 -4.31
C ARG A 78 -3.48 17.80 -4.08
N THR A 79 -2.38 18.37 -3.62
CA THR A 79 -1.17 17.64 -3.22
C THR A 79 -1.51 16.59 -2.17
N MET A 80 -1.02 15.37 -2.36
CA MET A 80 -1.19 14.27 -1.40
C MET A 80 -0.26 14.49 -0.20
N GLN A 81 -0.78 15.15 0.83
CA GLN A 81 -0.07 15.46 2.07
C GLN A 81 -1.01 15.37 3.28
N GLY A 82 -0.44 15.21 4.46
CA GLY A 82 -1.18 15.19 5.73
C GLY A 82 -0.47 14.38 6.79
N GLU A 83 -1.01 14.39 8.00
CA GLU A 83 -0.47 13.66 9.17
C GLU A 83 -0.22 12.17 8.87
N GLY A 84 -1.09 11.58 8.03
CA GLY A 84 -0.98 10.20 7.58
C GLY A 84 -0.04 9.90 6.43
N LEU A 85 0.62 10.91 5.87
CA LEU A 85 1.44 10.86 4.68
C LEU A 85 2.76 11.63 4.93
N PRO A 86 3.56 11.21 5.93
CA PRO A 86 4.80 11.91 6.23
C PRO A 86 5.80 11.77 5.07
N LEU A 87 6.61 12.81 4.85
CA LEU A 87 7.72 12.75 3.91
C LEU A 87 8.70 11.67 4.38
N ALA A 88 8.95 10.65 3.56
CA ALA A 88 9.90 9.59 3.91
C ALA A 88 11.36 10.00 3.65
N TRP A 89 11.57 10.78 2.58
CA TRP A 89 12.88 11.24 2.12
C TRP A 89 12.73 12.49 1.23
N PRO A 90 13.66 13.47 1.28
CA PRO A 90 14.82 13.55 2.18
C PRO A 90 14.39 13.90 3.61
N ARG A 91 15.13 13.38 4.60
CA ARG A 91 14.92 13.71 6.02
C ARG A 91 16.25 13.77 6.77
N ALA A 92 16.33 14.66 7.75
CA ALA A 92 17.49 14.74 8.63
C ALA A 92 17.55 13.53 9.57
N SER A 93 18.75 13.19 10.03
CA SER A 93 18.92 12.14 11.03
C SER A 93 18.18 12.51 12.32
N GLY A 94 17.33 11.61 12.81
CA GLY A 94 16.53 11.81 14.03
C GLY A 94 15.21 12.57 13.85
N ASP A 95 14.90 13.08 12.66
CA ASP A 95 13.71 13.88 12.37
C ASP A 95 12.43 13.04 12.19
N ILE A 96 12.12 12.14 13.14
CA ILE A 96 11.04 11.15 13.00
C ILE A 96 9.68 11.85 13.09
N PRO A 97 8.75 11.64 12.13
CA PRO A 97 7.44 12.27 12.18
C PRO A 97 6.64 11.77 13.39
N GLU A 98 5.85 12.67 13.97
CA GLU A 98 4.90 12.30 15.01
C GLU A 98 3.85 11.32 14.47
N PRO A 99 3.50 10.26 15.20
CA PRO A 99 2.42 9.37 14.82
C PRO A 99 1.09 10.12 14.70
N PRO A 100 0.21 9.72 13.77
CA PRO A 100 -1.09 10.37 13.66
C PRO A 100 -1.97 10.21 14.91
N VAL A 101 -2.63 11.29 15.33
CA VAL A 101 -3.60 11.31 16.45
C VAL A 101 -4.81 10.45 16.12
N VAL A 102 -5.24 10.44 14.86
CA VAL A 102 -6.34 9.58 14.38
C VAL A 102 -5.77 8.21 14.02
N ILE A 103 -5.82 7.30 15.00
CA ILE A 103 -5.48 5.89 14.85
C ILE A 103 -6.64 5.11 14.22
N GLY A 104 -6.30 4.22 13.28
CA GLY A 104 -7.23 3.64 12.31
C GLY A 104 -8.24 2.61 12.81
N GLU A 105 -8.51 2.47 14.11
CA GLU A 105 -9.50 1.48 14.57
C GLU A 105 -10.92 1.82 14.09
N GLN A 106 -11.27 3.11 14.07
CA GLN A 106 -12.61 3.56 13.64
C GLN A 106 -12.72 3.82 12.13
N THR A 107 -11.60 3.91 11.41
CA THR A 107 -11.59 4.41 10.03
C THR A 107 -10.68 3.64 9.06
N GLY A 108 -9.75 2.81 9.55
CA GLY A 108 -8.77 2.06 8.76
C GLY A 108 -9.20 0.61 8.46
N PRO A 109 -8.47 -0.09 7.57
CA PRO A 109 -8.82 -1.46 7.13
C PRO A 109 -8.51 -2.54 8.18
N GLN A 110 -8.20 -2.15 9.42
CA GLN A 110 -7.82 -3.06 10.48
C GLN A 110 -9.08 -3.72 11.03
N VAL A 111 -9.24 -5.01 10.74
CA VAL A 111 -10.36 -5.80 11.23
C VAL A 111 -10.22 -5.96 12.74
N LYS A 112 -11.29 -5.66 13.48
CA LYS A 112 -11.40 -6.02 14.89
C LYS A 112 -11.30 -7.54 14.98
N LEU A 113 -10.29 -8.06 15.67
CA LEU A 113 -10.36 -9.44 16.14
C LEU A 113 -11.25 -9.36 17.38
N ASP A 114 -12.41 -10.00 17.35
CA ASP A 114 -13.22 -10.17 18.55
C ASP A 114 -12.39 -10.97 19.58
N ASP A 115 -12.38 -10.52 20.82
CA ASP A 115 -11.71 -11.17 21.96
C ASP A 115 -12.32 -12.55 22.28
#